data_AF-A0A1B0DN84-F1
#
_entry.id   AF-A0A1B0DN84-F1
#
_cell.length_a   1.000
_cell.length_b   1.000
_cell.length_c   1.000
_cell.angle_alpha   90.00
_cell.angle_beta   90.00
_cell.angle_gamma   90.00
#
_symmetry.space_group_name_H-M   'P 1'
#
loop_
_entity.id
_entity.type
_entity.pdbx_description
1 polymer ?
#
loop_
_entity_poly.entity_id
_entity_poly.type
_entity_poly.pdbx_seq_one_letter_code
_entity_poly.pdbx_strand_id
1 'polypeptide(L)'
;MADMPDLSHLTAEERAIIESVMMRQKQEEERENEIMRRKQDEVAVLEDTIRHRAEQQKKAGVELDATCHICLKTKFADGIGHICHYCSIRCCARCGGKVTLRSTKVSYCILFSLKL
;
A
#
# COMPACT_ATOMS: atom_id res chain seq x y z
N MET A 1 -6.23 27.42 1.74
CA MET A 1 -7.69 27.61 1.64
C MET A 1 -7.94 28.08 0.23
N ALA A 2 -8.78 27.38 -0.54
CA ALA A 2 -9.15 27.84 -1.87
C ALA A 2 -9.86 29.19 -1.71
N ASP A 3 -9.36 30.20 -2.42
CA ASP A 3 -9.95 31.53 -2.44
C ASP A 3 -11.37 31.41 -3.02
N MET A 4 -12.36 32.03 -2.37
CA MET A 4 -13.75 31.89 -2.77
C MET A 4 -13.92 32.51 -4.16
N PRO A 5 -14.58 31.81 -5.12
CA PRO A 5 -14.81 32.38 -6.44
C PRO A 5 -15.68 33.64 -6.33
N ASP A 6 -15.36 34.68 -7.10
CA ASP A 6 -16.15 35.91 -7.11
C ASP A 6 -17.55 35.67 -7.69
N LEU A 7 -18.58 36.04 -6.92
CA LEU A 7 -20.00 35.89 -7.25
C LEU A 7 -20.71 37.24 -7.46
N SER A 8 -19.96 38.33 -7.58
CA SER A 8 -20.47 39.70 -7.72
C SER A 8 -21.37 39.91 -8.95
N HIS A 9 -21.15 39.14 -10.02
CA HIS A 9 -21.86 39.23 -11.30
C HIS A 9 -23.21 38.50 -11.35
N LEU A 10 -23.58 37.78 -10.30
CA LEU A 10 -24.76 36.92 -10.29
C LEU A 10 -25.96 37.59 -9.64
N THR A 11 -27.16 37.18 -10.06
CA THR A 11 -28.39 37.54 -9.36
C THR A 11 -28.45 36.88 -7.98
N ALA A 12 -29.26 37.42 -7.07
CA ALA A 12 -29.37 36.91 -5.70
C ALA A 12 -29.82 35.44 -5.65
N GLU A 13 -30.66 35.02 -6.60
CA GLU A 13 -31.15 33.65 -6.71
C GLU A 13 -30.06 32.69 -7.17
N GLU A 14 -29.33 33.04 -8.23
CA GLU A 14 -28.20 32.23 -8.74
C GLU A 14 -27.08 32.11 -7.70
N ARG A 15 -26.78 33.20 -6.97
CA ARG A 15 -25.80 33.19 -5.88
C ARG A 15 -26.20 32.23 -4.77
N ALA A 16 -27.46 32.24 -4.34
CA ALA A 16 -27.95 31.37 -3.27
C ALA A 16 -27.83 29.87 -3.63
N ILE A 17 -28.05 29.52 -4.90
CA ILE A 17 -27.88 28.15 -5.39
C ILE A 17 -26.41 27.71 -5.30
N ILE A 18 -25.48 28.57 -5.73
CA ILE A 18 -24.04 28.26 -5.69
C ILE A 18 -23.54 28.15 -4.25
N GLU A 19 -23.91 29.08 -3.37
CA GLU A 19 -23.54 29.02 -1.95
C GLU A 19 -24.04 27.73 -1.28
N SER A 20 -25.25 27.28 -1.63
CA SER A 20 -25.81 26.02 -1.16
C SER A 20 -25.00 24.79 -1.62
N VAL A 21 -24.52 24.79 -2.88
CA VAL A 21 -23.63 23.73 -3.40
C VAL A 21 -22.29 23.75 -2.68
N MET A 22 -21.70 24.93 -2.48
CA MET A 22 -20.40 25.09 -1.81
C MET A 22 -20.46 24.63 -0.34
N MET A 23 -21.55 24.93 0.36
CA MET A 23 -21.80 24.45 1.72
C MET A 23 -21.81 22.92 1.80
N ARG A 24 -22.50 22.25 0.85
CA ARG A 24 -22.49 20.78 0.78
C ARG A 24 -21.11 20.23 0.44
N GLN A 25 -20.40 20.84 -0.50
CA GLN A 25 -19.02 20.43 -0.83
C GLN A 25 -18.11 20.52 0.40
N LYS A 26 -18.17 21.63 1.14
CA LYS A 26 -17.39 21.80 2.36
C LYS A 26 -17.71 20.73 3.41
N GLN A 27 -18.98 20.37 3.59
CA GLN A 27 -19.39 19.30 4.51
C GLN A 27 -18.85 17.93 4.08
N GLU A 28 -18.88 17.62 2.78
CA GLU A 28 -18.31 16.37 2.26
C GLU A 28 -16.77 16.36 2.39
N GLU A 29 -16.08 17.47 2.11
CA GLU A 29 -14.63 17.59 2.32
C GLU A 29 -14.24 17.42 3.80
N GLU A 30 -15.01 17.99 4.72
CA GLU A 30 -14.79 17.80 6.16
C GLU A 30 -14.95 16.32 6.56
N ARG A 31 -15.97 15.64 6.03
CA ARG A 31 -16.19 14.20 6.24
C ARG A 31 -15.07 13.35 5.63
N GLU A 32 -14.63 13.64 4.41
CA GLU A 32 -13.51 12.94 3.77
C GLU A 32 -12.21 13.12 4.56
N ASN A 33 -11.94 14.33 5.05
CA ASN A 33 -10.77 14.61 5.88
C ASN A 33 -10.82 13.88 7.23
N GLU A 34 -12.00 13.67 7.82
CA GLU A 34 -12.16 12.84 9.01
C GLU A 34 -11.86 11.37 8.72
N ILE A 35 -12.43 10.82 7.64
CA ILE A 35 -12.18 9.45 7.21
C ILE A 35 -10.69 9.23 6.94
N MET A 36 -10.04 10.17 6.24
CA MET A 36 -8.61 10.09 5.91
C MET A 36 -7.75 10.05 7.18
N ARG A 37 -8.06 10.89 8.17
CA ARG A 37 -7.36 10.87 9.47
C ARG A 37 -7.52 9.54 10.19
N ARG A 38 -8.74 9.01 10.29
CA ARG A 38 -8.98 7.70 10.90
C ARG A 38 -8.22 6.58 10.18
N LYS A 39 -8.15 6.63 8.85
CA LYS A 39 -7.38 5.66 8.06
C LYS A 39 -5.87 5.79 8.29
N GLN A 40 -5.36 7.00 8.43
CA GLN A 40 -3.95 7.21 8.79
C GLN A 40 -3.63 6.61 10.17
N ASP A 41 -4.50 6.79 11.15
CA ASP A 41 -4.34 6.20 12.49
C ASP A 41 -4.39 4.66 12.44
N GLU A 42 -5.35 4.09 11.69
CA GLU A 42 -5.44 2.63 11.46
C GLU A 42 -4.15 2.08 10.83
N VAL A 43 -3.60 2.77 9.83
CA VAL A 43 -2.34 2.39 9.18
C VAL A 43 -1.18 2.45 10.17
N ALA A 44 -1.07 3.51 10.97
CA ALA A 44 0.00 3.67 11.95
C ALA A 44 0.01 2.53 12.98
N VAL A 45 -1.16 2.13 13.48
CA VAL A 45 -1.30 0.98 14.41
C VAL A 45 -0.90 -0.33 13.75
N LEU A 46 -1.29 -0.54 12.48
CA LEU A 46 -0.90 -1.73 11.72
C LEU A 46 0.61 -1.80 11.50
N GLU A 47 1.23 -0.68 11.14
CA GLU A 47 2.69 -0.58 10.98
C GLU A 47 3.43 -0.91 12.28
N ASP A 48 2.95 -0.41 13.42
CA ASP A 48 3.54 -0.72 14.72
C ASP A 48 3.36 -2.20 15.10
N THR A 49 2.20 -2.79 14.78
CA THR A 49 1.95 -4.22 14.97
C THR A 49 2.88 -5.08 14.12
N ILE A 50 3.10 -4.70 12.85
CA ILE A 50 4.04 -5.39 11.95
C ILE A 50 5.47 -5.30 12.50
N ARG A 51 5.88 -4.12 12.98
CA ARG A 51 7.19 -3.89 13.59
C ARG A 51 7.41 -4.77 14.82
N HIS A 52 6.46 -4.78 15.77
CA HIS A 52 6.53 -5.61 16.96
C HIS A 52 6.62 -7.10 16.63
N ARG A 53 5.84 -7.58 15.65
CA ARG A 53 5.93 -8.99 15.19
C ARG A 53 7.28 -9.31 14.57
N ALA A 54 7.82 -8.41 13.75
CA ALA A 54 9.14 -8.60 13.14
C ALA A 54 10.26 -8.67 14.21
N GLU A 55 10.20 -7.80 15.22
CA GLU A 55 11.14 -7.83 16.35
C GLU A 55 11.02 -9.11 17.19
N GLN A 56 9.80 -9.58 17.46
CA GLN A 56 9.57 -10.85 18.16
C GLN A 56 10.12 -12.04 17.37
N GLN A 57 9.93 -12.08 16.05
CA GLN A 57 10.51 -13.12 15.20
C GLN A 57 12.05 -13.08 15.20
N LYS A 58 12.65 -11.88 15.17
CA LYS A 58 14.10 -11.70 15.28
C LYS A 58 14.64 -12.21 16.63
N LYS A 59 13.95 -11.90 17.74
CA LYS A 59 14.31 -12.39 19.09
C LYS A 59 14.13 -13.90 19.25
N ALA A 60 13.17 -14.49 18.56
CA ALA A 60 12.95 -15.93 18.55
C ALA A 60 14.00 -16.72 17.73
N GLY A 61 15.04 -16.05 17.22
CA GLY A 61 16.10 -16.69 16.43
C GLY A 61 15.60 -17.24 15.10
N VAL A 62 14.43 -16.78 14.61
CA VAL A 62 13.95 -17.13 13.28
C VAL A 62 14.81 -16.38 12.28
N GLU A 63 15.85 -17.04 11.80
CA GLU A 63 16.67 -16.54 10.70
C GLU A 63 15.77 -16.46 9.45
N LEU A 64 15.21 -15.29 9.19
CA LEU A 64 14.35 -15.02 8.03
C LEU A 64 15.09 -15.25 6.70
N ASP A 65 16.42 -15.38 6.71
CA ASP A 65 17.18 -15.71 5.51
C ASP A 65 16.88 -17.15 5.04
N ALA A 66 16.61 -18.07 5.97
CA ALA A 66 16.28 -19.46 5.65
C ALA A 66 14.77 -19.69 5.46
N THR A 67 13.94 -18.67 5.24
CA THR A 67 12.48 -18.85 5.08
C THR A 67 11.93 -17.98 3.94
N CYS A 68 10.92 -18.49 3.23
CA CYS A 68 10.20 -17.73 2.20
C CYS A 68 9.53 -16.50 2.82
N HIS A 69 9.88 -15.30 2.33
CA HIS A 69 9.38 -14.03 2.85
C HIS A 69 7.89 -13.77 2.56
N ILE A 70 7.26 -14.60 1.74
CA ILE A 70 5.84 -14.44 1.35
C ILE A 70 4.94 -15.31 2.21
N CYS A 71 5.20 -16.63 2.25
CA CYS A 71 4.36 -17.55 3.02
C CYS A 71 4.81 -17.75 4.46
N LEU A 72 6.06 -17.38 4.79
CA LEU A 72 6.71 -17.60 6.09
C LEU A 72 6.63 -19.05 6.60
N LYS A 73 6.35 -20.01 5.71
CA LYS A 73 6.17 -21.44 5.99
C LYS A 73 7.29 -22.28 5.42
N THR A 74 7.64 -22.03 4.17
CA THR A 74 8.69 -22.78 3.48
C THR A 74 10.05 -22.34 4.00
N LYS A 75 10.75 -23.24 4.69
CA LYS A 75 12.16 -23.06 5.04
C LYS A 75 13.05 -23.50 3.87
N PHE A 76 14.16 -22.82 3.68
CA PHE A 76 15.18 -23.12 2.70
C PHE A 76 16.37 -23.80 3.37
N ALA A 77 16.98 -24.77 2.69
CA ALA A 77 18.35 -25.17 3.00
C ALA A 77 19.32 -24.13 2.38
N ASP A 78 20.57 -24.11 2.85
CA ASP A 78 21.58 -23.10 2.48
C ASP A 78 21.60 -22.77 0.98
N GLY A 79 21.27 -21.51 0.64
CA GLY A 79 21.32 -20.99 -0.73
C GLY A 79 20.12 -21.36 -1.64
N ILE A 80 19.12 -22.08 -1.14
CA ILE A 80 17.91 -22.42 -1.91
C ILE A 80 16.87 -21.29 -1.80
N GLY A 81 16.21 -20.95 -2.91
CA GLY A 81 15.17 -19.92 -2.95
C GLY A 81 15.32 -19.01 -4.16
N HIS A 82 14.24 -18.40 -4.60
CA HIS A 82 14.26 -17.52 -5.75
C HIS A 82 14.23 -16.07 -5.30
N ILE A 83 15.26 -15.31 -5.65
CA ILE A 83 15.35 -13.88 -5.34
C ILE A 83 14.81 -13.09 -6.53
N CYS A 84 13.83 -12.23 -6.25
CA CYS A 84 13.30 -11.31 -7.26
C CYS A 84 14.34 -10.24 -7.60
N HIS A 85 14.66 -10.06 -8.88
CA HIS A 85 15.60 -9.03 -9.31
C HIS A 85 15.11 -7.60 -9.00
N TYR A 86 13.80 -7.37 -8.99
CA TYR A 86 13.21 -6.04 -8.80
C TYR A 86 13.00 -5.68 -7.32
N CYS A 87 12.63 -6.65 -6.50
CA CYS A 87 12.21 -6.39 -5.11
C CYS A 87 13.21 -6.94 -4.09
N SER A 88 14.21 -7.72 -4.53
CA SER A 88 15.17 -8.46 -3.68
C SER A 88 14.54 -9.35 -2.60
N ILE A 89 13.26 -9.71 -2.76
CA ILE A 89 12.52 -10.63 -1.88
C ILE A 89 12.88 -12.08 -2.23
N ARG A 90 13.16 -12.92 -1.21
CA ARG A 90 13.40 -14.36 -1.36
C ARG A 90 12.09 -15.15 -1.24
N CYS A 91 11.72 -15.88 -2.28
CA CYS A 91 10.46 -16.64 -2.36
C CYS A 91 10.65 -18.12 -2.68
N CYS A 92 9.71 -18.97 -2.26
CA CYS A 92 9.69 -20.37 -2.65
C CYS A 92 9.03 -20.54 -4.03
N ALA A 93 9.26 -21.69 -4.68
CA ALA A 93 8.69 -22.00 -5.99
C ALA A 93 7.16 -21.93 -6.08
N ARG A 94 6.46 -21.92 -4.93
CA ARG A 94 4.98 -21.78 -4.85
C ARG A 94 4.52 -20.33 -4.70
N CYS A 95 5.37 -19.44 -4.22
CA CYS A 95 5.01 -18.05 -3.97
C CYS A 95 5.53 -17.09 -5.05
N GLY A 96 6.43 -17.53 -5.93
CA GLY A 96 6.93 -16.75 -7.06
C GLY A 96 6.75 -17.48 -8.39
N GLY A 97 6.50 -16.73 -9.46
CA GLY A 97 6.46 -17.24 -10.83
C GLY A 97 7.76 -16.98 -11.59
N LYS A 98 8.15 -17.89 -12.48
CA LYS A 98 9.31 -17.72 -13.38
C LYS A 98 8.97 -16.72 -14.47
N VAL A 99 9.74 -15.64 -14.59
CA VAL A 99 9.63 -14.64 -15.66
C VAL A 99 10.92 -14.64 -16.48
N THR A 100 10.80 -14.79 -17.79
CA THR A 100 11.92 -14.63 -18.73
C THR A 100 11.99 -13.16 -19.17
N LEU A 101 13.08 -12.47 -18.83
CA LEU A 101 13.31 -11.10 -19.31
C LEU A 101 13.86 -11.16 -20.75
N ARG A 102 13.70 -10.08 -21.53
CA ARG A 102 14.24 -9.97 -22.90
C ARG A 102 15.77 -10.06 -22.95
N SER A 103 16.43 -9.64 -21.88
CA SER A 103 17.83 -9.98 -21.62
C SER A 103 17.82 -11.38 -21.01
N THR A 104 18.68 -12.29 -21.46
CA THR A 104 18.72 -13.75 -21.16
C THR A 104 18.71 -14.19 -19.68
N LYS A 105 18.48 -13.27 -18.74
CA LYS A 105 18.32 -13.47 -17.30
C LYS A 105 16.88 -13.90 -16.96
N VAL A 106 16.77 -14.95 -16.15
CA VAL A 106 15.51 -15.43 -15.56
C VAL A 106 15.34 -14.77 -14.20
N SER A 107 14.18 -14.17 -13.93
CA SER A 107 13.83 -13.58 -12.61
C SER A 107 12.55 -14.21 -12.08
N TYR A 108 12.42 -14.33 -10.76
CA TYR A 108 11.20 -14.80 -10.11
C TYR A 108 10.49 -13.63 -9.44
N CYS A 109 9.24 -13.36 -9.81
CA CYS A 109 8.52 -12.18 -9.32
C CYS A 109 7.10 -12.54 -8.89
N ILE A 110 6.65 -11.93 -7.79
CA ILE A 110 5.28 -12.07 -7.25
C ILE A 110 4.25 -11.29 -8.06
N LEU A 111 4.69 -10.26 -8.79
CA LEU A 111 3.80 -9.30 -9.44
C LEU A 111 3.17 -9.83 -10.73
N PHE A 112 3.59 -10.99 -11.23
CA PHE A 112 3.02 -11.56 -12.46
C PHE A 112 1.79 -12.45 -12.23
N SER A 113 1.51 -12.85 -10.98
CA SER A 113 0.30 -13.64 -10.64
C SER A 113 -0.91 -12.78 -10.26
N LEU A 114 -0.77 -11.45 -10.19
CA LEU A 114 -1.85 -10.51 -9.84
C LEU A 114 -2.29 -9.63 -11.03
N LYS A 115 -1.82 -9.92 -12.25
CA LYS A 115 -2.10 -9.11 -13.44
C LYS A 115 -2.35 -9.92 -14.71
N LEU A 116 -2.99 -11.07 -14.58
CA LEU A 116 -3.67 -11.83 -15.63
C LEU A 116 -4.99 -12.36 -15.09
#